data_AF-A0A1B7WQH4-F1
#
_entry.id   AF-A0A1B7WQH4-F1
#
_cell.length_a   1.000
_cell.length_b   1.000
_cell.length_c   1.000
_cell.angle_alpha   90.00
_cell.angle_beta   90.00
_cell.angle_gamma   90.00
#
_symmetry.space_group_name_H-M   'P 1'
#
loop_
_entity.id
_entity.type
_entity.pdbx_description
1 polymer ?
#
loop_
_entity_poly.entity_id
_entity_poly.type
_entity_poly.pdbx_seq_one_letter_code
_entity_poly.pdbx_strand_id
1 'polypeptide(L)'
;MLQKIQEKISTLSSELNYRMSLWHHAKNLPAINATDKLIVDTLKKSGVYITSLEDLGFSSTSKMLATANSCTDNMVNPRDIHAGYKLPQIYTVTDLPEFFNWGMESRLQNIIEHYIGLPIAFHGVHVRKDFPNEKQLETLLWHKDSEDRRMMKVIIYLNDVTQEHGPFEYIPLPKNSLERLNNYRVDYELWRVNFLGINDDKMMKIIPKSAWKSCPGKAGTVIFADVRNILH
;
A
#
# COMPACT_ATOMS: atom_id res chain seq x y z
N MET A 1 -22.59 22.35 17.30
CA MET A 1 -23.56 21.29 16.93
C MET A 1 -23.90 21.35 15.44
N LEU A 2 -24.29 22.51 14.91
CA LEU A 2 -24.55 22.73 13.46
C LEU A 2 -23.38 22.34 12.55
N GLN A 3 -22.15 22.73 12.88
CA GLN A 3 -20.96 22.38 12.10
C GLN A 3 -20.75 20.86 11.98
N LYS A 4 -20.88 20.11 13.09
CA LYS A 4 -20.81 18.64 13.08
C LYS A 4 -21.91 17.99 12.23
N ILE A 5 -23.09 18.61 12.15
CA ILE A 5 -24.20 18.13 11.30
C ILE A 5 -23.87 18.39 9.83
N GLN A 6 -23.37 19.59 9.51
CA GLN A 6 -22.94 19.95 8.15
C GLN A 6 -21.81 19.03 7.65
N GLU A 7 -20.80 18.74 8.48
CA GLU A 7 -19.72 17.80 8.17
C GLU A 7 -20.25 16.39 7.88
N LYS A 8 -21.20 15.90 8.68
CA LYS A 8 -21.84 14.59 8.44
C LYS A 8 -22.64 14.55 7.14
N ILE A 9 -23.40 15.61 6.84
CA ILE A 9 -24.16 15.72 5.59
C ILE A 9 -23.21 15.74 4.38
N SER A 10 -22.14 16.53 4.46
CA SER A 10 -21.10 16.59 3.43
C SER A 10 -20.45 15.22 3.20
N THR A 11 -20.11 14.52 4.28
CA THR A 11 -19.53 13.16 4.23
C THR A 11 -20.49 12.17 3.57
N LEU A 12 -21.78 12.21 3.90
CA LEU A 12 -22.80 11.36 3.30
C LEU A 12 -22.98 11.66 1.80
N SER A 13 -23.03 12.94 1.43
CA SER A 13 -23.13 13.38 0.04
C SER A 13 -21.92 12.92 -0.78
N SER A 14 -20.71 13.07 -0.23
CA SER A 14 -19.47 12.57 -0.83
C SER A 14 -19.50 11.04 -1.02
N GLU A 15 -19.99 10.29 -0.03
CA GLU A 15 -20.18 8.83 -0.15
C GLU A 15 -21.16 8.46 -1.26
N LEU A 16 -22.32 9.12 -1.34
CA LEU A 16 -23.32 8.85 -2.37
C LEU A 16 -22.78 9.15 -3.77
N ASN A 17 -22.12 10.29 -3.96
CA ASN A 17 -21.48 10.66 -5.22
C ASN A 17 -20.44 9.63 -5.64
N TYR A 18 -19.60 9.19 -4.70
CA TYR A 18 -18.63 8.13 -4.98
C TYR A 18 -19.29 6.82 -5.44
N ARG A 19 -20.37 6.38 -4.77
CA ARG A 19 -21.10 5.16 -5.13
C ARG A 19 -21.75 5.27 -6.51
N MET A 20 -22.31 6.44 -6.84
CA MET A 20 -22.87 6.71 -8.17
C MET A 20 -21.78 6.69 -9.25
N SER A 21 -20.62 7.32 -8.99
CA SER A 21 -19.49 7.29 -9.93
C SER A 21 -19.01 5.86 -10.20
N LEU A 22 -18.89 5.03 -9.17
CA LEU A 22 -18.54 3.61 -9.34
C LEU A 22 -19.55 2.88 -10.23
N TRP A 23 -20.85 3.10 -10.00
CA TRP A 23 -21.91 2.47 -10.79
C TRP A 23 -21.88 2.92 -12.25
N HIS A 24 -21.70 4.22 -12.50
CA HIS A 24 -21.61 4.77 -13.85
C HIS A 24 -20.34 4.30 -14.60
N HIS A 25 -19.21 4.18 -13.89
CA HIS A 25 -17.94 3.77 -14.49
C HIS A 25 -17.79 2.26 -14.67
N ALA A 26 -18.60 1.44 -13.98
CA ALA A 26 -18.50 -0.02 -14.05
C ALA A 26 -18.51 -0.59 -15.48
N LYS A 27 -19.25 0.04 -16.40
CA LYS A 27 -19.31 -0.33 -17.83
C LYS A 27 -18.10 0.11 -18.66
N ASN A 28 -17.31 1.04 -18.13
CA ASN A 28 -16.12 1.61 -18.77
C ASN A 28 -14.81 1.03 -18.20
N LEU A 29 -14.89 0.05 -17.29
CA LEU A 29 -13.70 -0.57 -16.73
C LEU A 29 -12.86 -1.22 -17.85
N PRO A 30 -11.53 -1.10 -17.79
CA PRO A 30 -10.67 -1.70 -18.78
C PRO A 30 -10.80 -3.22 -18.79
N ALA A 31 -10.68 -3.80 -19.98
CA ALA A 31 -10.64 -5.24 -20.15
C ALA A 31 -9.34 -5.80 -19.55
N ILE A 32 -9.47 -6.89 -18.80
CA ILE A 32 -8.35 -7.60 -18.19
C ILE A 32 -8.41 -9.08 -18.56
N ASN A 33 -7.25 -9.72 -18.69
CA ASN A 33 -7.17 -11.16 -18.97
C ASN A 33 -7.42 -12.00 -17.70
N ALA A 34 -7.46 -13.32 -17.84
CA ALA A 34 -7.73 -14.23 -16.72
C ALA A 34 -6.69 -14.15 -15.59
N THR A 35 -5.41 -13.98 -15.93
CA THR A 35 -4.32 -13.82 -14.96
C THR A 35 -4.50 -12.53 -14.16
N ASP A 36 -4.76 -11.42 -14.84
CA ASP A 36 -4.99 -10.11 -14.22
C ASP A 36 -6.27 -10.10 -13.37
N LYS A 37 -7.30 -10.85 -13.80
CA LYS A 37 -8.50 -11.05 -13.00
C LYS A 37 -8.20 -11.76 -11.67
N LEU A 38 -7.28 -12.74 -11.65
CA LEU A 38 -6.85 -13.38 -10.40
C LEU A 38 -6.20 -12.38 -9.44
N ILE A 39 -5.38 -11.45 -9.96
CA ILE A 39 -4.78 -10.36 -9.18
C ILE A 39 -5.90 -9.54 -8.53
N VAL A 40 -6.84 -9.04 -9.32
CA VAL A 40 -7.93 -8.19 -8.84
C VAL A 40 -8.85 -8.92 -7.85
N ASP A 41 -9.22 -10.16 -8.13
CA ASP A 41 -10.08 -10.96 -7.24
C ASP A 41 -9.39 -11.23 -5.90
N THR A 42 -8.07 -11.43 -5.90
CA THR A 42 -7.28 -11.64 -4.67
C THR A 42 -7.14 -10.35 -3.87
N LEU A 43 -6.90 -9.22 -4.54
CA LEU A 43 -6.91 -7.89 -3.92
C LEU A 43 -8.28 -7.58 -3.29
N LYS A 44 -9.39 -7.93 -3.94
CA LYS A 44 -10.75 -7.74 -3.39
C LYS A 44 -11.01 -8.60 -2.14
N LYS A 45 -10.36 -9.77 -2.05
CA LYS A 45 -10.52 -10.70 -0.91
C LYS A 45 -9.60 -10.37 0.27
N SER A 46 -8.38 -9.92 0.02
CA SER A 46 -7.34 -9.82 1.05
C SER A 46 -6.69 -8.45 1.15
N GLY A 47 -6.85 -7.59 0.14
CA GLY A 47 -6.21 -6.28 0.06
C GLY A 47 -4.76 -6.31 -0.41
N VAL A 48 -4.16 -7.49 -0.57
CA VAL A 48 -2.78 -7.66 -1.04
C VAL A 48 -2.68 -8.77 -2.08
N TYR A 49 -1.82 -8.58 -3.08
CA TYR A 49 -1.42 -9.62 -4.01
C TYR A 49 0.10 -9.57 -4.21
N ILE A 50 0.75 -10.73 -4.10
CA ILE A 50 2.21 -10.88 -4.22
C ILE A 50 2.51 -11.65 -5.49
N THR A 51 3.45 -11.14 -6.29
CA THR A 51 3.92 -11.73 -7.55
C THR A 51 5.38 -11.31 -7.78
N SER A 52 5.87 -11.43 -9.00
CA SER A 52 7.21 -11.02 -9.40
C SER A 52 7.19 -10.11 -10.62
N LEU A 53 8.28 -9.36 -10.82
CA LEU A 53 8.50 -8.61 -12.04
C LEU A 53 8.55 -9.50 -13.29
N GLU A 54 9.03 -10.74 -13.13
CA GLU A 54 9.05 -11.75 -14.20
C GLU A 54 7.62 -12.13 -14.61
N ASP A 55 6.74 -12.43 -13.65
CA ASP A 55 5.33 -12.75 -13.92
C ASP A 55 4.54 -11.57 -14.52
N LEU A 56 4.90 -10.34 -14.14
CA LEU A 56 4.33 -9.13 -14.74
C LEU A 56 4.84 -8.91 -16.18
N GLY A 57 6.08 -9.28 -16.47
CA GLY A 57 6.61 -9.34 -17.84
C GLY A 57 6.62 -8.00 -18.60
N PHE A 58 6.66 -6.86 -17.90
CA PHE A 58 6.69 -5.55 -18.54
C PHE A 58 8.04 -5.29 -19.21
N SER A 59 8.01 -4.83 -20.46
CA SER A 59 9.22 -4.56 -21.25
C SER A 59 10.08 -3.43 -20.69
N SER A 60 9.48 -2.49 -19.94
CA SER A 60 10.19 -1.38 -19.28
C SER A 60 10.95 -1.78 -18.03
N THR A 61 10.71 -2.98 -17.48
CA THR A 61 11.24 -3.44 -16.19
C THR A 61 12.76 -3.37 -16.10
N SER A 62 13.49 -3.86 -17.11
CA SER A 62 14.95 -3.92 -17.05
C SER A 62 15.59 -2.53 -16.94
N LYS A 63 15.01 -1.53 -17.62
CA LYS A 63 15.49 -0.14 -17.55
C LYS A 63 15.17 0.48 -16.18
N MET A 64 13.94 0.28 -15.70
CA MET A 64 13.52 0.74 -14.38
C MET A 64 14.41 0.19 -13.26
N LEU A 65 14.71 -1.12 -13.29
CA LEU A 65 15.59 -1.76 -12.30
C LEU A 65 17.03 -1.24 -12.33
N ALA A 66 17.60 -1.03 -13.53
CA ALA A 66 18.94 -0.48 -13.66
C ALA A 66 19.05 0.92 -13.02
N THR A 67 18.05 1.78 -13.28
CA THR A 67 17.98 3.11 -12.66
C THR A 67 17.77 3.01 -11.14
N ALA A 68 16.90 2.11 -10.67
CA ALA A 68 16.65 1.90 -9.24
C ALA A 68 17.91 1.50 -8.48
N ASN A 69 18.68 0.55 -9.02
CA ASN A 69 19.93 0.10 -8.40
C ASN A 69 20.95 1.25 -8.30
N SER A 70 21.09 2.05 -9.37
CA SER A 70 21.96 3.23 -9.35
C SER A 70 21.53 4.29 -8.32
N CYS A 71 20.23 4.48 -8.11
CA CYS A 71 19.73 5.36 -7.05
C CYS A 71 20.12 4.84 -5.65
N THR A 72 20.06 3.52 -5.42
CA THR A 72 20.34 2.93 -4.11
C THR A 72 21.81 2.96 -3.70
N ASP A 73 22.75 3.04 -4.66
CA ASP A 73 24.18 3.15 -4.37
C ASP A 73 24.52 4.38 -3.52
N ASN A 74 23.72 5.45 -3.65
CA ASN A 74 23.88 6.69 -2.90
C ASN A 74 23.16 6.67 -1.53
N MET A 75 22.39 5.63 -1.24
CA MET A 75 21.62 5.49 0.00
C MET A 75 22.41 4.75 1.09
N VAL A 76 23.49 5.37 1.59
CA VAL A 76 24.42 4.72 2.53
C VAL A 76 24.22 5.11 3.99
N ASN A 77 23.87 6.36 4.28
CA ASN A 77 23.90 6.90 5.64
C ASN A 77 22.49 7.31 6.13
N PRO A 78 21.89 6.61 7.11
CA PRO A 78 20.62 7.02 7.68
C PRO A 78 20.74 8.38 8.38
N ARG A 79 19.62 9.09 8.50
CA ARG A 79 19.50 10.22 9.41
C ARG A 79 18.91 9.73 10.72
N ASP A 80 19.52 10.11 11.84
CA ASP A 80 19.00 9.80 13.17
C ASP A 80 18.11 10.94 13.67
N ILE A 81 16.92 10.62 14.19
CA ILE A 81 16.05 11.61 14.87
C ILE A 81 16.16 11.46 16.40
N HIS A 82 16.21 10.21 16.86
CA HIS A 82 16.29 9.85 18.27
C HIS A 82 17.38 8.81 18.49
N ALA A 83 17.95 8.75 19.69
CA ALA A 83 18.95 7.74 20.02
C ALA A 83 18.40 6.32 19.73
N GLY A 84 18.97 5.66 18.73
CA GLY A 84 18.61 4.32 18.29
C GLY A 84 17.48 4.23 17.26
N TYR A 85 17.05 5.34 16.63
CA TYR A 85 16.10 5.32 15.51
C TYR A 85 16.64 6.02 14.26
N LYS A 86 16.79 5.22 13.20
CA LYS A 86 17.28 5.56 11.87
C LYS A 86 16.09 5.71 10.91
N LEU A 87 15.94 6.90 10.33
CA LEU A 87 14.94 7.14 9.30
C LEU A 87 15.25 6.38 8.01
N PRO A 88 14.20 5.96 7.26
CA PRO A 88 14.39 5.55 5.89
C PRO A 88 14.96 6.70 5.05
N GLN A 89 15.79 6.35 4.07
CA GLN A 89 16.16 7.26 3.00
C GLN A 89 15.18 7.07 1.83
N ILE A 90 14.61 8.18 1.36
CA ILE A 90 13.59 8.18 0.31
C ILE A 90 13.98 9.21 -0.75
N TYR A 91 14.05 8.78 -2.01
CA TYR A 91 14.18 9.66 -3.17
C TYR A 91 12.90 9.62 -3.99
N THR A 92 12.31 10.78 -4.27
CA THR A 92 11.23 10.93 -5.24
C THR A 92 11.85 10.93 -6.62
N VAL A 93 11.49 9.94 -7.43
CA VAL A 93 12.10 9.68 -8.74
C VAL A 93 11.07 9.66 -9.87
N THR A 94 9.85 10.14 -9.59
CA THR A 94 8.72 10.15 -10.52
C THR A 94 9.06 10.74 -11.88
N ASP A 95 9.86 11.81 -11.90
CA ASP A 95 10.18 12.55 -13.13
C ASP A 95 11.24 11.87 -14.00
N LEU A 96 11.89 10.81 -13.51
CA LEU A 96 12.82 10.05 -14.34
C LEU A 96 12.02 9.13 -15.29
N PRO A 97 12.33 9.14 -16.61
CA PRO A 97 11.54 8.43 -17.61
C PRO A 97 11.37 6.94 -17.33
N GLU A 98 12.37 6.27 -16.78
CA GLU A 98 12.33 4.83 -16.53
C GLU A 98 11.27 4.45 -15.49
N PHE A 99 11.08 5.28 -14.45
CA PHE A 99 10.05 5.05 -13.43
C PHE A 99 8.67 5.49 -13.91
N PHE A 100 8.58 6.65 -14.57
CA PHE A 100 7.32 7.13 -15.13
C PHE A 100 6.76 6.12 -16.15
N ASN A 101 7.58 5.67 -17.10
CA ASN A 101 7.14 4.74 -18.13
C ASN A 101 6.70 3.40 -17.55
N TRP A 102 7.39 2.88 -16.53
CA TRP A 102 7.00 1.65 -15.84
C TRP A 102 5.65 1.82 -15.12
N GLY A 103 5.46 2.93 -14.40
CA GLY A 103 4.19 3.26 -13.75
C GLY A 103 3.03 3.48 -14.72
N MET A 104 3.35 3.85 -15.96
CA MET A 104 2.40 4.06 -17.06
C MET A 104 2.11 2.79 -17.89
N GLU A 105 2.67 1.62 -17.57
CA GLU A 105 2.36 0.37 -18.27
C GLU A 105 0.84 0.13 -18.30
N SER A 106 0.27 -0.03 -19.50
CA SER A 106 -1.20 -0.07 -19.68
C SER A 106 -1.83 -1.25 -18.94
N ARG A 107 -1.17 -2.41 -18.94
CA ARG A 107 -1.59 -3.58 -18.16
C ARG A 107 -1.63 -3.27 -16.66
N LEU A 108 -0.62 -2.57 -16.13
CA LEU A 108 -0.58 -2.18 -14.71
C LEU A 108 -1.75 -1.25 -14.37
N GLN A 109 -1.95 -0.20 -15.17
CA GLN A 109 -3.05 0.75 -14.98
C GLN A 109 -4.41 0.04 -15.05
N ASN A 110 -4.59 -0.87 -16.01
CA ASN A 110 -5.83 -1.63 -16.16
C ASN A 110 -6.14 -2.49 -14.93
N ILE A 111 -5.14 -3.18 -14.37
CA ILE A 111 -5.32 -3.98 -13.14
C ILE A 111 -5.77 -3.08 -11.98
N ILE A 112 -5.08 -1.94 -11.78
CA ILE A 112 -5.34 -1.05 -10.66
C ILE A 112 -6.69 -0.34 -10.82
N GLU A 113 -7.02 0.17 -12.01
CA GLU A 113 -8.32 0.77 -12.30
C GLU A 113 -9.46 -0.24 -12.13
N HIS A 114 -9.28 -1.48 -12.61
CA HIS A 114 -10.28 -2.53 -12.44
C HIS A 114 -10.49 -2.92 -10.96
N TYR A 115 -9.45 -2.80 -10.13
CA TYR A 115 -9.55 -2.99 -8.69
C TYR A 115 -10.22 -1.80 -7.97
N ILE A 116 -9.80 -0.57 -8.28
CA ILE A 116 -10.31 0.67 -7.65
C ILE A 116 -11.75 0.94 -8.06
N GLY A 117 -12.10 0.66 -9.32
CA GLY A 117 -13.43 0.83 -9.89
C GLY A 117 -13.69 2.20 -10.52
N LEU A 118 -12.69 3.09 -10.56
CA LEU A 118 -12.73 4.44 -11.10
C LEU A 118 -11.41 4.74 -11.82
N PRO A 119 -11.38 5.73 -12.74
CA PRO A 119 -10.14 6.19 -13.35
C PRO A 119 -9.10 6.53 -12.29
N ILE A 120 -7.86 6.15 -12.55
CA ILE A 120 -6.76 6.29 -11.60
C ILE A 120 -5.85 7.45 -11.97
N ALA A 121 -5.22 8.04 -10.95
CA ALA A 121 -4.13 8.99 -11.13
C ALA A 121 -2.85 8.36 -10.60
N PHE A 122 -1.77 8.45 -11.38
CA PHE A 122 -0.45 8.05 -10.93
C PHE A 122 0.16 9.12 -10.04
N HIS A 123 0.39 8.78 -8.78
CA HIS A 123 0.87 9.75 -7.79
C HIS A 123 2.39 9.94 -7.85
N GLY A 124 3.14 8.86 -8.08
CA GLY A 124 4.59 8.92 -8.23
C GLY A 124 5.31 7.69 -7.76
N VAL A 125 6.65 7.77 -7.78
CA VAL A 125 7.55 6.68 -7.40
C VAL A 125 8.56 7.17 -6.39
N HIS A 126 8.77 6.34 -5.38
CA HIS A 126 9.82 6.48 -4.41
C HIS A 126 10.78 5.30 -4.50
N VAL A 127 12.08 5.58 -4.54
CA VAL A 127 13.09 4.61 -4.13
C VAL A 127 13.26 4.80 -2.63
N ARG A 128 13.14 3.72 -1.87
CA ARG A 128 13.21 3.73 -0.41
C ARG A 128 14.21 2.69 0.07
N LYS A 129 15.05 3.08 1.04
CA LYS A 129 15.90 2.17 1.81
C LYS A 129 15.62 2.35 3.29
N ASP A 130 15.16 1.27 3.92
CA ASP A 130 14.99 1.18 5.36
C ASP A 130 16.28 0.72 6.04
N PHE A 131 16.44 1.11 7.29
CA PHE A 131 17.59 0.75 8.11
C PHE A 131 17.11 0.03 9.37
N PRO A 132 17.91 -0.90 9.92
CA PRO A 132 17.54 -1.61 11.14
C PRO A 132 17.27 -0.67 12.30
N ASN A 133 16.15 -0.92 13.00
CA ASN A 133 15.68 -0.15 14.13
C ASN A 133 15.30 -1.09 15.28
N GLU A 134 15.67 -0.75 16.51
CA GLU A 134 15.29 -1.52 17.71
C GLU A 134 13.88 -1.16 18.20
N LYS A 135 13.37 0.01 17.80
CA LYS A 135 12.08 0.55 18.25
C LYS A 135 11.12 0.68 17.08
N GLN A 136 9.87 0.32 17.31
CA GLN A 136 8.77 0.54 16.38
C GLN A 136 8.24 1.98 16.55
N LEU A 137 8.67 2.87 15.66
CA LEU A 137 8.31 4.29 15.64
C LEU A 137 7.91 4.73 14.24
N GLU A 138 7.23 5.87 14.15
CA GLU A 138 6.86 6.52 12.88
C GLU A 138 6.20 5.53 11.90
N THR A 139 6.77 5.37 10.70
CA THR A 139 6.25 4.51 9.63
C THR A 139 6.29 3.02 9.92
N LEU A 140 6.87 2.58 11.06
CA LEU A 140 6.86 1.18 11.50
C LEU A 140 5.65 0.84 12.37
N LEU A 141 4.89 1.85 12.82
CA LEU A 141 3.64 1.62 13.54
C LEU A 141 2.57 1.14 12.56
N TRP A 142 1.70 0.24 13.02
CA TRP A 142 0.55 -0.20 12.23
C TRP A 142 -0.35 0.97 11.89
N HIS A 143 -0.59 1.21 10.60
CA HIS A 143 -1.40 2.31 10.11
C HIS A 143 -2.18 1.95 8.86
N LYS A 144 -3.03 2.89 8.44
CA LYS A 144 -3.66 2.91 7.12
C LYS A 144 -3.28 4.23 6.50
N ASP A 145 -2.82 4.19 5.26
CA ASP A 145 -2.52 5.39 4.48
C ASP A 145 -3.79 6.23 4.32
N SER A 146 -3.64 7.55 4.21
CA SER A 146 -4.78 8.49 4.25
C SER A 146 -4.71 9.61 3.21
N GLU A 147 -3.88 9.45 2.18
CA GLU A 147 -3.66 10.43 1.11
C GLU A 147 -4.87 10.58 0.19
N ASP A 148 -5.65 9.50 -0.01
CA ASP A 148 -6.87 9.51 -0.82
C ASP A 148 -7.91 8.50 -0.30
N ARG A 149 -9.12 8.56 -0.86
CA ARG A 149 -10.24 7.66 -0.57
C ARG A 149 -9.94 6.21 -0.91
N ARG A 150 -9.19 5.97 -1.99
CA ARG A 150 -8.66 4.67 -2.41
C ARG A 150 -7.25 4.89 -2.92
N MET A 151 -6.32 4.05 -2.49
CA MET A 151 -4.93 4.11 -2.92
C MET A 151 -4.38 2.70 -3.04
N MET A 152 -3.53 2.49 -4.04
CA MET A 152 -2.77 1.27 -4.24
C MET A 152 -1.29 1.64 -4.23
N LYS A 153 -0.49 0.96 -3.41
CA LYS A 153 0.97 0.98 -3.54
C LYS A 153 1.42 -0.31 -4.20
N VAL A 154 2.31 -0.18 -5.18
CA VAL A 154 2.98 -1.32 -5.83
C VAL A 154 4.43 -1.29 -5.34
N ILE A 155 4.74 -2.17 -4.40
CA ILE A 155 6.05 -2.24 -3.74
C ILE A 155 6.90 -3.26 -4.48
N ILE A 156 8.12 -2.88 -4.83
CA ILE A 156 9.08 -3.74 -5.55
C ILE A 156 10.30 -3.91 -4.67
N TYR A 157 10.69 -5.16 -4.40
CA TYR A 157 11.93 -5.45 -3.69
C TYR A 157 13.11 -5.37 -4.65
N LEU A 158 14.06 -4.50 -4.34
CA LEU A 158 15.32 -4.37 -5.09
C LEU A 158 16.40 -5.36 -4.61
N ASN A 159 16.22 -5.94 -3.42
CA ASN A 159 17.10 -6.95 -2.82
C ASN A 159 16.28 -8.14 -2.32
N ASP A 160 16.95 -9.25 -2.01
CA ASP A 160 16.34 -10.34 -1.26
C ASP A 160 15.92 -9.85 0.13
N VAL A 161 14.65 -10.06 0.47
CA VAL A 161 14.06 -9.70 1.77
C VAL A 161 13.65 -10.97 2.48
N THR A 162 14.35 -11.28 3.57
CA THR A 162 14.00 -12.36 4.50
C THR A 162 13.22 -11.81 5.69
N GLN A 163 12.81 -12.68 6.62
CA GLN A 163 12.15 -12.27 7.87
C GLN A 163 12.99 -11.30 8.71
N GLU A 164 14.32 -11.34 8.59
CA GLU A 164 15.24 -10.50 9.37
C GLU A 164 15.43 -9.10 8.76
N HIS A 165 14.96 -8.89 7.53
CA HIS A 165 15.16 -7.63 6.80
C HIS A 165 14.01 -6.63 6.97
N GLY A 166 13.00 -6.94 7.80
CA GLY A 166 11.79 -6.13 7.91
C GLY A 166 10.92 -6.20 6.65
N PRO A 167 10.42 -7.40 6.28
CA PRO A 167 9.51 -7.54 5.14
C PRO A 167 8.24 -6.72 5.36
N PHE A 168 7.55 -6.41 4.27
CA PHE A 168 6.24 -5.76 4.33
C PHE A 168 5.29 -6.67 5.10
N GLU A 169 4.65 -6.13 6.12
CA GLU A 169 3.65 -6.82 6.91
C GLU A 169 2.28 -6.22 6.67
N TYR A 170 1.25 -7.04 6.72
CA TYR A 170 -0.12 -6.56 6.63
C TYR A 170 -1.11 -7.45 7.37
N ILE A 171 -2.27 -6.90 7.68
CA ILE A 171 -3.43 -7.65 8.13
C ILE A 171 -4.46 -7.68 6.99
N PRO A 172 -4.84 -8.88 6.49
CA PRO A 172 -5.79 -8.99 5.38
C PRO A 172 -7.15 -8.33 5.67
N LEU A 173 -7.86 -7.97 4.60
CA LEU A 173 -9.24 -7.49 4.70
C LEU A 173 -10.13 -8.49 5.47
N PRO A 174 -11.07 -8.00 6.31
CA PRO A 174 -11.89 -8.84 7.16
C PRO A 174 -12.86 -9.70 6.34
N LYS A 175 -12.86 -11.01 6.60
CA LYS A 175 -13.65 -12.03 5.88
C LYS A 175 -14.99 -12.34 6.53
N ASN A 176 -15.15 -12.00 7.80
CA ASN A 176 -16.35 -12.24 8.59
C ASN A 176 -16.66 -11.06 9.53
N SER A 177 -17.81 -11.10 10.20
CA SER A 177 -18.29 -10.02 11.07
C SER A 177 -17.40 -9.79 12.29
N LEU A 178 -16.78 -10.84 12.84
CA LEU A 178 -15.89 -10.73 13.99
C LEU A 178 -14.60 -9.99 13.61
N GLU A 179 -13.98 -10.38 12.49
CA GLU A 179 -12.81 -9.68 11.95
C GLU A 179 -13.14 -8.22 11.60
N ARG A 180 -14.35 -7.95 11.07
CA ARG A 180 -14.81 -6.59 10.78
C ARG A 180 -14.95 -5.75 12.06
N LEU A 181 -15.49 -6.34 13.13
CA LEU A 181 -15.57 -5.68 14.44
C LEU A 181 -14.18 -5.38 14.99
N ASN A 182 -13.23 -6.31 14.87
CA ASN A 182 -11.85 -6.08 15.29
C ASN A 182 -11.18 -4.96 14.46
N ASN A 183 -11.40 -4.94 13.14
CA ASN A 183 -10.90 -3.86 12.28
C ASN A 183 -11.46 -2.49 12.72
N TYR A 184 -12.77 -2.42 13.03
CA TYR A 184 -13.39 -1.20 13.58
C TYR A 184 -12.79 -0.77 14.93
N ARG A 185 -12.49 -1.73 15.82
CA ARG A 185 -11.82 -1.45 17.09
C ARG A 185 -10.42 -0.88 16.87
N VAL A 186 -9.68 -1.37 15.88
CA VAL A 186 -8.38 -0.80 15.49
C VAL A 186 -8.56 0.61 14.93
N ASP A 187 -9.53 0.83 14.03
CA ASP A 187 -9.81 2.17 13.49
C ASP A 187 -10.12 3.19 14.59
N TYR A 188 -10.83 2.76 15.64
CA TYR A 188 -11.07 3.59 16.81
C TYR A 188 -9.78 3.90 17.59
N GLU A 189 -8.90 2.92 17.79
CA GLU A 189 -7.59 3.17 18.43
C GLU A 189 -6.70 4.09 17.60
N LEU A 190 -6.69 3.94 16.26
CA LEU A 190 -6.00 4.85 15.34
C LEU A 190 -6.56 6.27 15.46
N TRP A 191 -7.89 6.43 15.44
CA TRP A 191 -8.53 7.74 15.62
C TRP A 191 -8.12 8.41 16.94
N ARG A 192 -8.03 7.65 18.05
CA ARG A 192 -7.60 8.17 19.36
C ARG A 192 -6.17 8.70 19.37
N VAL A 193 -5.33 8.22 18.46
CA VAL A 193 -3.93 8.66 18.31
C VAL A 193 -3.74 9.52 17.06
N ASN A 194 -4.80 10.18 16.57
CA ASN A 194 -4.79 11.04 15.39
C ASN A 194 -4.22 10.36 14.13
N PHE A 195 -4.45 9.05 14.00
CA PHE A 195 -4.01 8.22 12.88
C PHE A 195 -2.48 8.12 12.70
N LEU A 196 -1.69 8.42 13.75
CA LEU A 196 -0.23 8.27 13.75
C LEU A 196 0.25 6.81 13.78
N GLY A 197 -0.66 5.85 13.95
CA GLY A 197 -0.36 4.43 14.04
C GLY A 197 -0.29 3.87 15.46
N ILE A 198 -0.32 2.54 15.58
CA ILE A 198 -0.21 1.82 16.85
C ILE A 198 0.86 0.73 16.79
N ASN A 199 1.49 0.43 17.92
CA ASN A 199 2.52 -0.61 17.98
C ASN A 199 1.93 -2.03 18.09
N ASP A 200 2.80 -3.04 17.97
CA ASP A 200 2.45 -4.45 18.03
C ASP A 200 1.68 -4.83 19.31
N ASP A 201 2.13 -4.33 20.46
CA ASP A 201 1.49 -4.63 21.76
C ASP A 201 0.03 -4.16 21.82
N LYS A 202 -0.29 -3.03 21.20
CA LYS A 202 -1.67 -2.55 21.08
C LYS A 202 -2.44 -3.35 20.04
N MET A 203 -1.83 -3.64 18.90
CA MET A 203 -2.46 -4.41 17.83
C MET A 203 -2.86 -5.81 18.30
N MET A 204 -1.96 -6.52 18.99
CA MET A 204 -2.18 -7.89 19.48
C MET A 204 -3.32 -8.02 20.48
N LYS A 205 -3.71 -6.93 21.17
CA LYS A 205 -4.88 -6.91 22.07
C LYS A 205 -6.21 -6.95 21.30
N ILE A 206 -6.19 -6.69 20.00
CA ILE A 206 -7.38 -6.62 19.14
C ILE A 206 -7.34 -7.69 18.04
N ILE A 207 -6.21 -7.80 17.34
CA ILE A 207 -6.00 -8.75 16.25
C ILE A 207 -4.78 -9.62 16.58
N PRO A 208 -4.95 -10.95 16.76
CA PRO A 208 -3.84 -11.82 17.14
C PRO A 208 -2.79 -11.89 16.03
N LYS A 209 -1.52 -12.05 16.43
CA LYS A 209 -0.37 -12.13 15.51
C LYS A 209 -0.50 -13.22 14.44
N SER A 210 -1.25 -14.29 14.70
CA SER A 210 -1.56 -15.35 13.72
C SER A 210 -2.36 -14.87 12.50
N ALA A 211 -3.04 -13.73 12.61
CA ALA A 211 -3.77 -13.11 11.50
C ALA A 211 -2.88 -12.20 10.64
N TRP A 212 -1.70 -11.81 11.14
CA TRP A 212 -0.76 -10.95 10.43
C TRP A 212 -0.02 -11.75 9.36
N LYS A 213 0.37 -11.08 8.29
CA LYS A 213 1.07 -11.67 7.15
C LYS A 213 2.34 -10.89 6.89
N SER A 214 3.46 -11.59 6.92
CA SER A 214 4.76 -11.09 6.52
C SER A 214 5.07 -11.56 5.10
N CYS A 215 5.66 -10.67 4.29
CA CYS A 215 5.87 -10.87 2.86
C CYS A 215 7.36 -10.93 2.49
N PRO A 216 8.13 -11.94 2.94
CA PRO A 216 9.51 -12.11 2.45
C PRO A 216 9.48 -12.48 0.96
N GLY A 217 10.54 -12.14 0.24
CA GLY A 217 10.61 -12.37 -1.19
C GLY A 217 12.01 -12.10 -1.75
N LYS A 218 12.30 -12.66 -2.91
CA LYS A 218 13.54 -12.40 -3.64
C LYS A 218 13.53 -11.01 -4.26
N ALA A 219 14.70 -10.49 -4.65
CA ALA A 219 14.78 -9.32 -5.50
C ALA A 219 13.86 -9.51 -6.74
N GLY A 220 13.08 -8.48 -7.06
CA GLY A 220 12.04 -8.53 -8.09
C GLY A 220 10.67 -9.01 -7.60
N THR A 221 10.50 -9.31 -6.31
CA THR A 221 9.15 -9.51 -5.72
C THR A 221 8.34 -8.22 -5.85
N VAL A 222 7.08 -8.35 -6.23
CA VAL A 222 6.12 -7.24 -6.37
C VAL A 222 4.92 -7.47 -5.46
N ILE A 223 4.56 -6.46 -4.68
CA ILE A 223 3.44 -6.49 -3.75
C ILE A 223 2.47 -5.36 -4.13
N PHE A 224 1.29 -5.74 -4.61
CA PHE A 224 0.15 -4.83 -4.74
C PHE A 224 -0.54 -4.73 -3.38
N ALA A 225 -0.68 -3.54 -2.82
CA ALA A 225 -1.29 -3.32 -1.51
C ALA A 225 -2.32 -2.18 -1.52
N ASP A 226 -3.58 -2.46 -1.13
CA ASP A 226 -4.59 -1.43 -0.82
C ASP A 226 -4.34 -0.85 0.57
N VAL A 227 -3.25 -0.11 0.67
CA VAL A 227 -2.72 0.54 1.88
C VAL A 227 -3.71 1.47 2.58
N ARG A 228 -4.75 1.90 1.87
CA ARG A 228 -5.84 2.70 2.45
C ARG A 228 -6.81 1.86 3.29
N ASN A 229 -6.98 0.58 2.95
CA ASN A 229 -7.96 -0.31 3.57
C ASN A 229 -7.34 -1.41 4.44
N ILE A 230 -6.11 -1.82 4.17
CA ILE A 230 -5.37 -2.78 5.01
C ILE A 230 -4.55 -2.07 6.08
N LEU A 231 -4.37 -2.73 7.22
CA LEU A 231 -3.34 -2.34 8.18
C LEU A 231 -2.00 -2.89 7.69
N HIS A 232 -0.97 -2.06 7.72
CA HIS A 232 0.40 -2.38 7.34
C HIS A 232 1.39 -1.55 8.15
#